data_AF-A0A351AGQ0-F1
#
_entry.id   AF-A0A351AGQ0-F1
#
_cell.length_a   1.000
_cell.length_b   1.000
_cell.length_c   1.000
_cell.angle_alpha   90.00
_cell.angle_beta   90.00
_cell.angle_gamma   90.00
#
_symmetry.space_group_name_H-M   'P 1'
#
loop_
_entity.id
_entity.type
_entity.pdbx_description
1 polymer ?
#
loop_
_entity_poly.entity_id
_entity_poly.type
_entity_poly.pdbx_seq_one_letter_code
_entity_poly.pdbx_strand_id
1 'polypeptide(L)'
;MVALACVLAATMPAPGADLVPGFERMTCNDAYGRNITFYISPVTANEKKPVALIILGSGGQSIWMRVGDRIAGGLQNLFLNVAKEQYRVLVVEKPGVPFAFNPPQPGTAID
;
A
#
# COMPACT_ATOMS: atom_id res chain seq x y z
N MET A 1 -10.06 -11.48 -9.86
CA MET A 1 -8.96 -12.48 -10.04
C MET A 1 -7.61 -11.88 -10.46
N VAL A 2 -7.45 -10.56 -10.59
CA VAL A 2 -6.17 -9.94 -11.04
C VAL A 2 -5.17 -9.72 -9.89
N ALA A 3 -5.65 -9.54 -8.66
CA ALA A 3 -4.77 -9.28 -7.51
C ALA A 3 -3.88 -10.47 -7.11
N LEU A 4 -4.26 -11.72 -7.38
CA LEU A 4 -3.55 -12.90 -6.88
C LEU A 4 -2.28 -13.25 -7.69
N ALA A 5 -2.27 -13.00 -9.01
CA ALA A 5 -1.10 -13.25 -9.85
C ALA A 5 0.04 -12.23 -9.60
N CYS A 6 -0.34 -11.00 -9.25
CA CYS A 6 0.59 -9.89 -9.01
C CYS A 6 1.46 -10.13 -7.75
N VAL A 7 0.91 -10.82 -6.73
CA VAL A 7 1.62 -11.12 -5.47
C VAL A 7 2.77 -12.11 -5.66
N LEU A 8 2.70 -13.03 -6.63
CA LEU A 8 3.73 -14.05 -6.86
C LEU A 8 4.99 -13.53 -7.56
N ALA A 9 4.87 -12.43 -8.31
CA ALA A 9 5.98 -11.77 -9.00
C ALA A 9 6.42 -10.48 -8.30
N ALA A 10 5.98 -10.28 -7.05
CA ALA A 10 6.22 -9.04 -6.34
C ALA A 10 7.68 -8.90 -5.92
N THR A 11 8.24 -7.72 -6.15
CA THR A 11 9.61 -7.37 -5.80
C THR A 11 9.63 -6.31 -4.72
N MET A 12 10.71 -6.29 -3.93
CA MET A 12 10.99 -5.17 -3.02
C MET A 12 11.35 -3.92 -3.85
N PRO A 13 11.03 -2.72 -3.36
CA PRO A 13 11.46 -1.48 -3.98
C PRO A 13 12.99 -1.38 -3.98
N ALA A 14 13.52 -0.51 -4.84
CA ALA A 14 14.96 -0.26 -4.94
C ALA A 14 15.57 0.12 -3.58
N PRO A 15 16.87 -0.17 -3.35
CA PRO A 15 17.59 0.24 -2.15
C PRO A 15 17.45 1.74 -1.89
N GLY A 16 17.21 2.12 -0.63
CA GLY A 16 17.02 3.54 -0.24
C GLY A 16 15.58 4.06 -0.34
N ALA A 17 14.60 3.20 -0.65
CA ALA A 17 13.19 3.57 -0.56
C ALA A 17 12.80 3.92 0.89
N ASP A 18 11.93 4.92 1.03
CA ASP A 18 11.40 5.32 2.34
C ASP A 18 10.76 4.13 3.07
N LEU A 19 11.16 3.94 4.33
CA LEU A 19 10.58 2.92 5.19
C LEU A 19 9.17 3.31 5.61
N VAL A 20 8.30 2.31 5.62
CA VAL A 20 6.89 2.46 5.97
C VAL A 20 6.64 1.65 7.25
N PRO A 21 6.38 2.31 8.39
CA PRO A 21 6.22 1.60 9.65
C PRO A 21 5.10 0.57 9.61
N GLY A 22 5.39 -0.67 10.03
CA GLY A 22 4.41 -1.75 10.15
C GLY A 22 4.03 -2.45 8.84
N PHE A 23 4.64 -2.08 7.71
CA PHE A 23 4.38 -2.69 6.41
C PHE A 23 5.65 -2.96 5.61
N GLU A 24 5.62 -4.03 4.84
CA GLU A 24 6.55 -4.29 3.74
C GLU A 24 5.99 -3.67 2.47
N ARG A 25 6.78 -2.79 1.83
CA ARG A 25 6.43 -2.22 0.52
C ARG A 25 6.87 -3.19 -0.57
N MET A 26 5.98 -3.43 -1.53
CA MET A 26 6.23 -4.28 -2.69
C MET A 26 5.69 -3.66 -3.97
N THR A 27 6.19 -4.14 -5.11
CA THR A 27 5.72 -3.75 -6.44
C THR A 27 5.47 -4.95 -7.32
N CYS A 28 4.46 -4.89 -8.19
CA CYS A 28 4.19 -5.91 -9.21
C CYS A 28 3.62 -5.27 -10.48
N ASN A 29 3.71 -5.95 -11.62
CA ASN A 29 3.05 -5.52 -12.85
C ASN A 29 1.66 -6.16 -12.95
N ASP A 30 0.65 -5.36 -13.31
CA ASP A 30 -0.67 -5.89 -13.63
C ASP A 30 -0.72 -6.46 -15.06
N ALA A 31 -1.90 -6.98 -15.44
CA ALA A 31 -2.12 -7.57 -16.77
C ALA A 31 -1.98 -6.57 -17.94
N TYR A 32 -1.95 -5.27 -17.67
CA TYR A 32 -1.76 -4.21 -18.64
C TYR A 32 -0.31 -3.66 -18.62
N GLY A 33 0.60 -4.32 -17.89
CA GLY A 33 1.99 -3.91 -17.76
C GLY A 33 2.22 -2.72 -16.82
N ARG A 34 1.20 -2.23 -16.13
CA ARG A 34 1.32 -1.09 -15.21
C ARG A 34 1.95 -1.53 -13.90
N ASN A 35 2.83 -0.70 -13.34
CA ASN A 35 3.43 -0.96 -12.03
C ASN A 35 2.43 -0.61 -10.91
N ILE A 36 2.15 -1.60 -10.06
CA ILE A 36 1.29 -1.49 -8.88
C ILE A 36 2.18 -1.55 -7.65
N THR A 37 2.12 -0.51 -6.82
CA THR A 37 2.72 -0.54 -5.48
C THR A 37 1.68 -1.04 -4.48
N PHE A 38 2.09 -1.93 -3.58
CA PHE A 38 1.25 -2.35 -2.47
C PHE A 38 2.08 -2.53 -1.20
N TYR A 39 1.38 -2.60 -0.08
CA TYR A 39 1.95 -2.67 1.27
C TYR A 39 1.29 -3.81 2.01
N ILE A 40 2.07 -4.71 2.58
CA ILE A 40 1.54 -5.85 3.33
C ILE A 40 2.11 -5.88 4.73
N SER A 41 1.28 -6.18 5.73
CA SER A 41 1.77 -6.37 7.09
C SER A 41 2.75 -7.57 7.14
N PRO A 42 3.83 -7.47 7.92
CA PRO A 42 4.84 -8.53 7.99
C PRO A 42 4.24 -9.84 8.52
N VAL A 43 4.86 -10.95 8.16
CA VAL A 43 4.49 -12.26 8.70
C VAL A 43 5.18 -12.43 10.05
N THR A 44 4.44 -12.36 11.15
CA THR A 44 4.88 -12.93 12.42
C THR A 44 4.68 -14.44 12.34
N ALA A 45 5.69 -15.20 12.75
CA ALA A 45 5.84 -16.62 12.43
C ALA A 45 4.56 -17.47 12.61
N ASN A 46 4.32 -18.36 11.65
CA ASN A 46 3.40 -19.50 11.69
C ASN A 46 1.88 -19.26 11.61
N GLU A 47 1.41 -18.04 11.34
CA GLU A 47 -0.04 -17.79 11.23
C GLU A 47 -0.50 -17.61 9.76
N LYS A 48 -1.26 -18.59 9.24
CA LYS A 48 -2.06 -18.43 8.03
C LYS A 48 -3.27 -17.55 8.33
N LYS A 49 -3.06 -16.25 8.51
CA LYS A 49 -4.18 -15.30 8.66
C LYS A 49 -4.81 -14.97 7.30
N PRO A 50 -6.14 -14.81 7.23
CA PRO A 50 -6.79 -14.23 6.06
C PRO A 50 -6.23 -12.83 5.73
N VAL A 51 -6.36 -12.40 4.48
CA VAL A 51 -5.89 -11.08 4.02
C VAL A 51 -7.07 -10.12 3.93
N ALA A 52 -7.01 -9.01 4.65
CA ALA A 52 -7.87 -7.86 4.48
C ALA A 52 -7.26 -6.93 3.41
N LEU A 53 -7.93 -6.81 2.27
CA LEU A 53 -7.51 -5.95 1.18
C LEU A 53 -8.16 -4.56 1.31
N ILE A 54 -7.34 -3.52 1.35
CA ILE A 54 -7.76 -2.12 1.38
C ILE A 54 -7.37 -1.47 0.05
N ILE A 55 -8.37 -0.90 -0.62
CA ILE A 55 -8.20 -0.09 -1.83
C ILE A 55 -8.79 1.29 -1.55
N LEU A 56 -7.99 2.35 -1.71
CA LEU A 56 -8.46 3.71 -1.46
C LEU A 56 -9.42 4.23 -2.54
N GLY A 57 -10.14 5.29 -2.19
CA GLY A 57 -11.06 6.03 -3.08
C GLY A 57 -10.37 6.66 -4.30
N SER A 58 -11.15 7.30 -5.18
CA SER A 58 -10.70 7.81 -6.49
C SER A 58 -9.75 9.00 -6.45
N GLY A 59 -9.51 9.62 -5.29
CA GLY A 59 -8.82 10.92 -5.18
C GLY A 59 -7.33 10.97 -5.50
N GLY A 60 -6.73 9.90 -6.07
CA GLY A 60 -5.34 9.90 -6.54
C GLY A 60 -4.28 10.14 -5.46
N GLN A 61 -4.66 10.15 -4.18
CA GLN A 61 -3.80 10.40 -3.04
C GLN A 61 -3.10 9.09 -2.61
N SER A 62 -1.83 9.20 -2.25
CA SER A 62 -1.08 8.10 -1.63
C SER A 62 -1.62 7.82 -0.23
N ILE A 63 -1.60 6.54 0.16
CA ILE A 63 -2.00 6.12 1.52
C ILE A 63 -1.02 6.69 2.57
N TRP A 64 0.20 6.99 2.14
CA TRP A 64 1.24 7.63 2.93
C TRP A 64 1.28 9.13 2.67
N MET A 65 1.74 9.88 3.65
CA MET A 65 1.97 11.32 3.56
C MET A 65 3.32 11.65 4.17
N ARG A 66 4.02 12.63 3.61
CA ARG A 66 5.23 13.18 4.21
C ARG A 66 4.85 14.32 5.16
N VAL A 67 5.25 14.22 6.42
CA VAL A 67 5.02 15.22 7.47
C VAL A 67 6.38 15.60 8.05
N GLY A 68 6.94 16.71 7.57
CA GLY A 68 8.35 17.04 7.79
C GLY A 68 9.25 15.93 7.28
N ASP A 69 10.12 15.41 8.14
CA ASP A 69 11.07 14.34 7.80
C ASP A 69 10.50 12.92 8.01
N ARG A 70 9.20 12.79 8.32
CA ARG A 70 8.57 11.51 8.64
C ARG A 70 7.56 11.10 7.58
N ILE A 71 7.42 9.79 7.41
CA ILE A 71 6.30 9.17 6.71
C ILE A 71 5.20 8.87 7.71
N ALA A 72 4.03 9.47 7.50
CA ALA A 72 2.82 9.21 8.26
C ALA A 72 1.83 8.38 7.42
N GLY A 73 1.01 7.58 8.08
CA GLY A 73 -0.07 6.82 7.47
C GLY A 73 -1.45 7.26 7.99
N GLY A 74 -2.49 6.93 7.23
CA GLY A 74 -3.88 7.25 7.55
C GLY A 74 -4.66 6.03 8.03
N LEU A 75 -5.81 5.78 7.38
CA LEU A 75 -6.75 4.72 7.74
C LEU A 75 -6.10 3.33 7.82
N GLN A 76 -5.12 3.03 6.96
CA GLN A 76 -4.43 1.74 6.97
C GLN A 76 -3.74 1.43 8.30
N ASN A 77 -3.25 2.44 9.02
CA ASN A 77 -2.62 2.24 10.32
C ASN A 77 -3.66 1.90 11.38
N LEU A 78 -4.86 2.50 11.30
CA LEU A 78 -5.99 2.13 12.15
C LEU A 78 -6.42 0.69 11.88
N PHE A 79 -6.54 0.31 10.62
CA PHE A 79 -6.88 -1.07 10.24
C PHE A 79 -5.80 -2.06 10.68
N LEU A 80 -4.51 -1.74 10.53
CA LEU A 80 -3.44 -2.57 11.05
C LEU A 80 -3.59 -2.79 12.55
N ASN A 81 -3.82 -1.73 13.32
CA ASN A 81 -3.95 -1.84 14.77
C ASN A 81 -5.16 -2.68 15.22
N VAL A 82 -6.29 -2.57 14.52
CA VAL A 82 -7.51 -3.32 14.84
C VAL A 82 -7.43 -4.77 14.35
N ALA A 83 -6.86 -5.01 13.17
CA ALA A 83 -6.98 -6.28 12.47
C ALA A 83 -5.75 -7.19 12.59
N LYS A 84 -4.57 -6.71 13.02
CA LYS A 84 -3.29 -7.46 12.99
C LYS A 84 -3.31 -8.83 13.68
N GLU A 85 -4.17 -9.03 14.68
CA GLU A 85 -4.28 -10.31 15.37
C GLU A 85 -5.07 -11.34 14.54
N GLN A 86 -6.00 -10.91 13.70
CA GLN A 86 -6.93 -11.78 12.97
C GLN A 86 -6.68 -11.82 11.46
N TYR A 87 -6.10 -10.77 10.90
CA TYR A 87 -5.88 -10.58 9.47
C TYR A 87 -4.48 -10.05 9.18
N ARG A 88 -3.97 -10.40 8.00
CA ARG A 88 -2.92 -9.61 7.35
C ARG A 88 -3.57 -8.44 6.63
N VAL A 89 -2.97 -7.26 6.73
CA VAL A 89 -3.48 -6.08 6.03
C VAL A 89 -2.66 -5.88 4.76
N LEU A 90 -3.34 -5.89 3.61
CA LEU A 90 -2.79 -5.57 2.30
C LEU A 90 -3.42 -4.27 1.81
N VAL A 91 -2.61 -3.27 1.51
CA VAL A 91 -3.06 -1.97 1.01
C VAL A 91 -2.48 -1.73 -0.36
N VAL A 92 -3.32 -1.35 -1.32
CA VAL A 92 -2.90 -1.18 -2.72
C VAL A 92 -2.97 0.29 -3.11
N GLU A 93 -1.86 0.80 -3.63
CA GLU A 93 -1.84 2.06 -4.36
C GLU A 93 -2.36 1.84 -5.77
N LYS A 94 -3.17 2.77 -6.25
CA LYS A 94 -3.62 2.73 -7.63
C LYS A 94 -2.45 3.00 -8.58
N PRO A 95 -2.45 2.40 -9.79
CA PRO A 95 -1.43 2.70 -10.77
C PRO A 95 -1.36 4.20 -11.05
N GLY A 96 -0.15 4.75 -11.06
CA GLY A 96 0.12 6.17 -11.32
C GLY A 96 0.17 7.06 -10.07
N VAL A 97 -0.19 6.57 -8.88
CA VAL A 97 -0.08 7.36 -7.64
C VAL A 97 1.38 7.38 -7.15
N PRO A 98 2.06 8.54 -7.10
CA PRO A 98 3.42 8.62 -6.59
C PRO A 98 3.46 8.41 -5.06
N PHE A 99 4.57 7.88 -4.56
CA PHE A 99 4.74 7.68 -3.12
C PHE A 99 4.62 8.99 -2.34
N ALA A 100 3.85 8.98 -1.27
CA ALA A 100 3.61 10.13 -0.40
C ALA A 100 3.00 11.36 -1.11
N PHE A 101 2.43 11.18 -2.31
CA PHE A 101 1.73 12.24 -3.02
C PHE A 101 0.42 12.61 -2.30
N ASN A 102 0.26 13.91 -2.07
CA ASN A 102 -0.97 14.50 -1.57
C ASN A 102 -1.46 15.54 -2.58
N PRO A 103 -2.67 15.40 -3.15
CA PRO A 103 -3.19 16.38 -4.07
C PRO A 103 -3.39 17.74 -3.38
N PRO A 104 -3.11 18.87 -4.05
CA PRO A 104 -3.31 20.20 -3.49
C PRO A 104 -4.77 20.47 -3.08
N GLN A 105 -5.72 19.84 -3.76
CA GLN A 105 -7.15 19.94 -3.48
C GLN A 105 -7.77 18.53 -3.44
N PRO A 106 -7.96 17.96 -2.23
CA PRO A 106 -8.58 16.65 -2.08
C PRO A 106 -9.98 16.61 -2.71
N GLY A 107 -10.28 15.53 -3.43
CA GLY A 107 -11.60 15.33 -4.08
C GLY A 107 -11.73 15.89 -5.50
N THR A 108 -10.68 16.50 -6.04
CA THR A 108 -10.65 16.99 -7.43
C THR A 108 -9.89 16.02 -8.31
N ALA A 109 -10.39 15.74 -9.52
CA ALA A 109 -9.60 15.04 -10.53
C ALA A 109 -8.50 15.99 -11.03
N ILE A 110 -7.28 15.49 -11.13
CA ILE A 110 -6.23 16.13 -11.93
C ILE A 110 -6.51 15.74 -13.38
N ASP A 111 -6.85 16.74 -14.20
CA ASP A 111 -6.96 16.60 -15.66
C ASP A 111 -5.58 16.34 -16.29
#